data_AF-A0A5K0VAC3-F1
#
_entry.id   AF-A0A5K0VAC3-F1
#
_cell.length_a   1.000
_cell.length_b   1.000
_cell.length_c   1.000
_cell.angle_alpha   90.00
_cell.angle_beta   90.00
_cell.angle_gamma   90.00
#
_symmetry.space_group_name_H-M   'P 1'
#
loop_
_entity.id
_entity.type
_entity.pdbx_description
1 polymer ?
#
loop_
_entity_poly.entity_id
_entity_poly.type
_entity_poly.pdbx_seq_one_letter_code
_entity_poly.pdbx_strand_id
1 'polypeptide(L)'
;VGSTFFRRLGWSPCGHFITTTHGFQKPRHSAPVLERGDWSATFDFLGHNAPVVAVKFNHSMFRKTYANGSDPRVDSIGWSNGASKSTEREQTSKTTSKESVPYNVIAIGSQDCTITVWTTASPRPLFVAKHYFTQSVVDLS
;
A
#
# COMPACT_ATOMS: atom_id res chain seq x y z
N VAL A 1 28.49 0.93 -2.92
CA VAL A 1 27.23 0.23 -2.59
C VAL A 1 27.28 -0.10 -1.11
N GLY A 2 26.64 0.71 -0.26
CA GLY A 2 26.63 0.47 1.19
C GLY A 2 25.70 -0.70 1.51
N SER A 3 26.17 -1.65 2.32
CA SER A 3 25.35 -2.77 2.80
C SER A 3 24.27 -2.25 3.74
N THR A 4 23.01 -2.60 3.48
CA THR A 4 21.91 -2.26 4.38
C THR A 4 21.61 -3.47 5.25
N PHE A 5 21.96 -3.38 6.53
CA PHE A 5 21.87 -4.51 7.46
C PHE A 5 20.44 -4.83 7.91
N PHE A 6 19.48 -3.91 7.72
CA PHE A 6 18.09 -4.07 8.13
C PHE A 6 17.16 -3.98 6.92
N ARG A 7 16.36 -5.03 6.73
CA ARG A 7 15.35 -5.17 5.66
C ARG A 7 14.09 -5.75 6.26
N ARG A 8 13.27 -4.87 6.85
CA ARG A 8 12.01 -5.28 7.48
C ARG A 8 10.89 -5.19 6.45
N LEU A 9 10.68 -6.29 5.72
CA LEU A 9 9.50 -6.45 4.86
C LEU A 9 8.23 -6.58 5.72
N GLY A 10 7.07 -6.37 5.11
CA GLY A 10 5.79 -6.35 5.83
C GLY A 10 4.71 -7.10 5.09
N TRP A 11 3.93 -7.88 5.84
CA TRP A 11 2.68 -8.47 5.35
C TRP A 11 1.52 -7.51 5.58
N SER A 12 0.65 -7.39 4.57
CA SER A 12 -0.67 -6.80 4.77
C SER A 12 -1.49 -7.61 5.79
N PRO A 13 -2.43 -6.98 6.54
CA PRO A 13 -3.23 -7.68 7.55
C PRO A 13 -4.04 -8.87 7.03
N CYS A 14 -4.49 -8.79 5.78
CA CYS A 14 -5.21 -9.88 5.11
C CYS A 14 -4.30 -10.97 4.52
N GLY A 15 -2.97 -10.78 4.57
CA GLY A 15 -2.01 -11.70 3.96
C GLY A 15 -2.07 -11.75 2.43
N HIS A 16 -2.74 -10.81 1.77
CA HIS A 16 -2.84 -10.77 0.31
C HIS A 16 -1.59 -10.17 -0.34
N PHE A 17 -0.99 -9.17 0.29
CA PHE A 17 0.23 -8.52 -0.16
C PHE A 17 1.39 -8.70 0.82
N ILE A 18 2.59 -8.80 0.25
CA ILE A 18 3.86 -8.58 0.93
C ILE A 18 4.56 -7.37 0.31
N THR A 19 4.94 -6.40 1.11
CA THR A 19 5.77 -5.27 0.64
C THR A 19 7.21 -5.53 1.03
N THR A 20 8.08 -5.54 0.03
CA THR A 20 9.51 -5.72 0.18
C THR A 20 10.22 -4.38 0.36
N THR A 21 11.41 -4.43 0.93
CA THR A 21 12.30 -3.27 1.07
C THR A 21 13.37 -3.30 -0.01
N HIS A 22 14.01 -2.16 -0.25
CA HIS A 22 15.25 -2.09 -1.00
C HIS A 22 15.12 -2.41 -2.51
N GLY A 23 13.89 -2.30 -3.04
CA GLY A 23 13.66 -2.35 -4.47
C GLY A 23 14.34 -1.18 -5.19
N PHE A 24 14.70 -1.43 -6.44
CA PHE A 24 15.35 -0.44 -7.27
C PHE A 24 14.88 -0.57 -8.71
N GLN A 25 14.21 0.47 -9.20
CA GLN A 25 13.86 0.63 -10.60
C GLN A 25 14.60 1.85 -11.12
N LYS A 26 15.70 1.65 -11.86
CA LYS A 26 16.61 2.73 -12.27
C LYS A 26 15.84 3.96 -12.80
N PRO A 27 16.04 5.17 -12.24
CA PRO A 27 17.01 5.58 -11.21
C PRO A 27 16.44 5.68 -9.77
N ARG A 28 15.31 5.04 -9.47
CA ARG A 28 14.51 5.25 -8.26
C ARG A 28 14.59 4.08 -7.28
N HIS A 29 14.69 4.41 -6.00
CA HIS A 29 14.46 3.46 -4.92
C HIS A 29 12.97 3.26 -4.69
N SER A 30 12.60 2.02 -4.39
CA SER A 30 11.20 1.63 -4.23
C SER A 30 10.98 0.64 -3.09
N ALA A 31 9.72 0.53 -2.68
CA ALA A 31 9.22 -0.60 -1.90
C ALA A 31 8.26 -1.42 -2.78
N PRO A 32 8.75 -2.48 -3.47
CA PRO A 32 7.93 -3.32 -4.32
C PRO A 32 6.88 -4.10 -3.53
N VAL A 33 5.68 -4.22 -4.09
CA VAL A 33 4.56 -4.99 -3.54
C VAL A 33 4.37 -6.25 -4.38
N LEU A 34 4.37 -7.40 -3.72
CA LEU A 34 4.10 -8.69 -4.35
C LEU A 34 2.75 -9.22 -3.88
N GLU A 35 1.99 -9.83 -4.79
CA GLU A 35 0.72 -10.48 -4.48
C GLU A 35 0.94 -11.95 -4.11
N ARG A 36 0.30 -12.39 -3.02
CA ARG A 36 0.36 -13.78 -2.57
C ARG A 36 -0.49 -14.64 -3.52
N GLY A 37 0.16 -15.61 -4.14
CA GLY A 37 -0.45 -16.55 -5.06
C GLY A 37 0.56 -16.92 -6.13
N ASP A 38 0.81 -15.98 -7.04
CA ASP A 38 1.83 -16.08 -8.07
C ASP A 38 3.15 -15.37 -7.72
N TRP A 39 3.18 -14.61 -6.61
CA TRP A 39 4.33 -13.79 -6.20
C TRP A 39 4.75 -12.77 -7.25
N SER A 40 3.82 -12.37 -8.10
CA SER A 40 4.04 -11.34 -9.10
C SER A 40 4.14 -9.96 -8.44
N ALA A 41 5.01 -9.12 -8.98
CA ALA A 41 5.10 -7.73 -8.57
C ALA A 41 3.90 -6.97 -9.14
N THR A 42 3.11 -6.35 -8.27
CA THR A 42 1.90 -5.61 -8.68
C THR A 42 2.19 -4.13 -8.90
N PHE A 43 2.83 -3.49 -7.93
CA PHE A 43 3.20 -2.08 -7.97
C PHE A 43 4.29 -1.76 -6.94
N ASP A 44 4.85 -0.56 -7.02
CA ASP A 44 5.91 -0.09 -6.15
C ASP A 44 5.47 1.18 -5.43
N PHE A 45 5.80 1.30 -4.14
CA PHE A 45 5.78 2.60 -3.47
C PHE A 45 7.08 3.35 -3.81
N LEU A 46 6.92 4.55 -4.36
CA LEU A 46 8.00 5.39 -4.87
C LEU A 46 8.05 6.73 -4.13
N GLY A 47 9.21 7.38 -4.08
CA GLY A 47 9.34 8.74 -3.56
C GLY A 47 10.53 8.98 -2.63
N HIS A 48 11.28 7.93 -2.33
CA HIS A 48 12.50 8.01 -1.53
C HIS A 48 13.74 8.26 -2.40
N ASN A 49 14.67 9.06 -1.88
CA ASN A 49 15.92 9.43 -2.53
C ASN A 49 17.07 8.48 -2.19
N ALA A 50 16.84 7.55 -1.27
CA ALA A 50 17.78 6.52 -0.85
C ALA A 50 17.01 5.20 -0.63
N PRO A 51 17.70 4.08 -0.36
CA PRO A 51 17.04 2.80 -0.19
C PRO A 51 15.98 2.80 0.92
N VAL A 52 14.81 2.22 0.60
CA VAL A 52 13.81 1.83 1.59
C VAL A 52 14.36 0.67 2.42
N VAL A 53 14.28 0.77 3.75
CA VAL A 53 14.88 -0.21 4.69
C VAL A 53 13.88 -0.79 5.69
N ALA A 54 12.74 -0.15 5.88
CA ALA A 54 11.67 -0.65 6.74
C ALA A 54 10.30 -0.37 6.14
N VAL A 55 9.39 -1.33 6.26
CA VAL A 55 7.96 -1.13 5.99
C VAL A 55 7.12 -1.72 7.12
N LYS A 56 5.97 -1.12 7.39
CA LYS A 56 5.02 -1.59 8.39
C LYS A 56 3.59 -1.36 7.95
N PHE A 57 2.81 -2.42 7.87
CA PHE A 57 1.36 -2.31 7.70
C PHE A 57 0.68 -1.98 9.03
N ASN A 58 -0.33 -1.12 8.96
CA ASN A 58 -1.32 -1.02 10.03
C ASN A 58 -2.05 -2.36 10.14
N HIS A 59 -2.30 -2.84 11.36
CA HIS A 59 -2.95 -4.15 11.60
C HIS A 59 -4.42 -4.19 11.23
N SER A 60 -5.06 -3.04 11.04
CA SER A 60 -6.46 -2.92 10.64
C SER A 60 -6.60 -2.77 9.14
N MET A 61 -7.65 -3.39 8.59
CA MET A 61 -8.15 -3.06 7.26
C MET A 61 -9.19 -1.95 7.37
N PHE A 62 -9.15 -1.04 6.41
CA PHE A 62 -10.03 0.12 6.37
C PHE A 62 -11.01 0.01 5.20
N ARG A 63 -12.13 0.70 5.31
CA ARG A 63 -13.16 0.80 4.26
C ARG A 63 -13.56 2.27 4.09
N LYS A 64 -13.75 2.72 2.85
CA LYS A 64 -14.23 4.08 2.59
C LYS A 64 -15.72 4.15 2.96
N THR A 65 -16.06 4.97 3.94
CA THR A 65 -17.47 5.26 4.25
C THR A 65 -17.95 6.32 3.27
N TYR A 66 -18.80 5.94 2.33
CA TYR A 66 -19.52 6.92 1.51
C TYR A 66 -20.73 7.37 2.32
N ALA A 67 -20.70 8.61 2.83
CA ALA A 67 -21.92 9.21 3.35
C ALA A 67 -22.94 9.30 2.22
N ASN A 68 -24.19 8.91 2.49
CA ASN A 68 -25.29 8.95 1.54
C ASN A 68 -25.44 10.37 0.95
N GLY A 69 -24.89 10.63 -0.24
CA GLY A 69 -25.07 11.92 -0.93
C GLY A 69 -23.95 12.42 -1.83
N SER A 70 -22.73 11.85 -1.82
CA SER A 70 -21.68 12.27 -2.76
C SER A 70 -21.72 11.44 -4.04
N ASP A 71 -22.10 12.06 -5.16
CA ASP A 71 -22.05 11.51 -6.52
C ASP A 71 -20.66 10.89 -6.80
N PRO A 72 -20.55 9.60 -7.17
CA PRO A 72 -19.27 8.96 -7.44
C PRO A 72 -18.81 9.34 -8.85
N ARG A 73 -18.47 10.61 -9.05
CA ARG A 73 -17.76 11.07 -10.23
C ARG A 73 -16.50 11.76 -9.76
N VAL A 74 -15.37 11.27 -10.28
CA VAL A 74 -13.99 11.66 -9.99
C VAL A 74 -13.39 10.86 -8.81
N ASP A 75 -12.34 10.09 -9.12
CA ASP A 75 -11.44 9.31 -8.24
C ASP A 75 -11.61 7.78 -8.18
N SER A 76 -12.45 7.18 -9.03
CA SER A 76 -12.27 5.77 -9.42
C SER A 76 -11.14 5.63 -10.44
N ILE A 77 -9.92 6.08 -10.10
CA ILE A 77 -8.70 5.43 -10.61
C ILE A 77 -8.46 4.27 -9.64
N GLY A 78 -9.41 3.34 -9.63
CA GLY A 78 -9.32 2.10 -8.88
C GLY A 78 -8.41 1.16 -9.65
N TRP A 79 -7.23 0.88 -9.11
CA TRP A 79 -6.49 -0.29 -9.54
C TRP A 79 -7.32 -1.52 -9.21
N SER A 80 -7.62 -2.30 -10.25
CA SER A 80 -8.39 -3.53 -10.17
C SER A 80 -7.53 -4.59 -9.49
N ASN A 81 -7.70 -4.77 -8.19
CA ASN A 81 -7.20 -5.97 -7.52
C ASN A 81 -8.10 -7.14 -7.94
N GLY A 82 -7.49 -8.22 -8.42
CA GLY A 82 -8.15 -9.42 -8.94
C GLY A 82 -8.88 -10.25 -7.88
N ALA A 83 -9.86 -9.66 -7.19
CA ALA A 83 -10.72 -10.36 -6.26
C ALA A 83 -12.02 -10.80 -6.96
N SER A 84 -12.08 -12.10 -7.27
CA SER A 84 -13.26 -12.94 -7.55
C SER A 84 -14.17 -12.57 -8.72
N LYS A 85 -14.04 -13.33 -9.82
CA LYS A 85 -15.21 -13.76 -10.61
C LYS A 85 -16.08 -14.66 -9.74
N SER A 86 -17.10 -14.12 -9.08
CA SER A 86 -18.20 -14.93 -8.56
C SER A 86 -19.22 -15.13 -9.67
N THR A 87 -19.11 -16.26 -10.35
CA THR A 87 -20.22 -16.85 -11.11
C THR A 87 -21.32 -17.20 -10.12
N GLU A 88 -22.53 -16.67 -10.26
CA GLU A 88 -23.78 -17.40 -9.95
C GLU A 88 -25.04 -16.60 -10.33
N ARG A 89 -26.08 -17.37 -10.63
CA ARG A 89 -27.32 -17.03 -11.33
C ARG A 89 -28.31 -16.22 -10.47
N GLU A 90 -29.15 -15.45 -11.17
CA GLU A 90 -30.48 -14.91 -10.87
C GLU A 90 -31.12 -15.18 -9.48
N GLN A 91 -31.55 -14.13 -8.76
CA GLN A 91 -32.97 -13.72 -8.57
C GLN A 91 -33.18 -12.83 -7.31
N THR A 92 -34.05 -11.81 -7.46
CA THR A 92 -34.89 -11.14 -6.42
C THR A 92 -34.28 -10.17 -5.37
N SER A 93 -34.61 -8.88 -5.57
CA SER A 93 -34.80 -7.78 -4.59
C SER A 93 -33.92 -7.72 -3.33
N LYS A 94 -32.91 -6.82 -3.32
CA LYS A 94 -32.38 -6.23 -2.08
C LYS A 94 -31.58 -4.96 -2.38
N THR A 95 -31.84 -3.91 -1.61
CA THR A 95 -31.17 -2.61 -1.58
C THR A 95 -29.66 -2.73 -1.82
N THR A 96 -29.18 -2.24 -2.96
CA THR A 96 -27.77 -2.31 -3.37
C THR A 96 -26.94 -1.27 -2.62
N SER A 97 -26.61 -1.54 -1.36
CA SER A 97 -25.51 -0.87 -0.67
C SER A 97 -24.21 -1.19 -1.44
N LYS A 98 -23.64 -0.21 -2.14
CA LYS A 98 -22.32 -0.37 -2.77
C LYS A 98 -21.31 -0.77 -1.71
N GLU A 99 -20.85 -2.03 -1.73
CA GLU A 99 -19.82 -2.48 -0.79
C GLU A 99 -18.51 -1.75 -1.10
N SER A 100 -18.00 -0.99 -0.14
CA SER A 100 -16.74 -0.27 -0.30
C SER A 100 -15.56 -1.27 -0.29
N VAL A 101 -14.71 -1.21 -1.31
CA VAL A 101 -13.51 -2.05 -1.41
C VAL A 101 -12.58 -1.79 -0.20
N PRO A 102 -12.15 -2.82 0.54
CA PRO A 102 -11.23 -2.65 1.67
C PRO A 102 -9.83 -2.24 1.19
N TYR A 103 -9.12 -1.48 2.01
CA TYR A 103 -7.76 -1.03 1.72
C TYR A 103 -6.86 -1.09 2.95
N ASN A 104 -5.55 -1.15 2.70
CA ASN A 104 -4.53 -1.21 3.73
C ASN A 104 -3.83 0.14 3.87
N VAL A 105 -3.32 0.43 5.07
CA VAL A 105 -2.42 1.55 5.35
C VAL A 105 -1.03 0.99 5.64
N ILE A 106 0.00 1.61 5.08
CA ILE A 106 1.39 1.18 5.23
C ILE A 106 2.30 2.39 5.46
N ALA A 107 3.20 2.27 6.43
CA ALA A 107 4.31 3.20 6.67
C ALA A 107 5.61 2.64 6.09
N ILE A 108 6.45 3.52 5.55
CA ILE A 108 7.70 3.20 4.87
C ILE A 108 8.80 4.11 5.39
N GLY A 109 9.93 3.52 5.77
CA GLY A 109 11.12 4.18 6.29
C GLY A 109 12.32 3.95 5.37
N SER A 110 13.11 5.00 5.18
CA SER A 110 14.21 5.04 4.23
C SER A 110 15.51 5.59 4.85
N GLN A 111 16.62 5.29 4.19
CA GLN A 111 17.94 5.86 4.50
C GLN A 111 18.03 7.36 4.22
N ASP A 112 17.07 7.93 3.49
CA ASP A 112 16.98 9.38 3.25
C ASP A 112 16.41 10.15 4.45
N CYS A 113 16.27 9.50 5.60
CA CYS A 113 15.76 10.07 6.86
C CYS A 113 14.30 10.54 6.77
N THR A 114 13.51 9.95 5.87
CA THR A 114 12.08 10.26 5.72
C THR A 114 11.19 9.04 6.00
N ILE A 115 9.96 9.34 6.42
CA ILE A 115 8.86 8.38 6.51
C ILE A 115 7.78 8.77 5.52
N THR A 116 7.24 7.80 4.79
CA THR A 116 6.02 7.99 3.99
C THR A 116 4.92 7.05 4.45
N VAL A 117 3.67 7.52 4.43
CA VAL A 117 2.49 6.69 4.73
C VAL A 117 1.59 6.66 3.52
N TRP A 118 1.16 5.46 3.13
CA TRP A 118 0.39 5.19 1.92
C TRP A 118 -0.87 4.41 2.22
N THR A 119 -1.79 4.43 1.26
CA THR A 119 -2.88 3.46 1.19
C THR A 119 -2.78 2.64 -0.09
N THR A 120 -3.32 1.43 -0.09
CA THR A 120 -3.49 0.64 -1.32
C THR A 120 -4.66 1.12 -2.19
N ALA A 121 -5.33 2.21 -1.82
CA ALA A 121 -6.50 2.77 -2.52
C ALA A 121 -6.25 4.15 -3.15
N SER A 122 -5.01 4.62 -3.15
CA SER A 122 -4.61 5.92 -3.71
C SER A 122 -3.20 5.84 -4.29
N PRO A 123 -2.93 6.45 -5.45
CA PRO A 123 -1.60 6.53 -6.03
C PRO A 123 -0.72 7.59 -5.35
N ARG A 124 -1.24 8.33 -4.35
CA ARG A 124 -0.51 9.37 -3.61
C ARG A 124 -0.30 8.97 -2.16
N PRO A 125 0.83 9.36 -1.55
CA PRO A 125 1.03 9.18 -0.12
C PRO A 125 0.02 10.02 0.65
N LEU A 126 -0.47 9.48 1.77
CA LEU A 126 -1.27 10.24 2.73
C LEU A 126 -0.41 11.28 3.45
N PHE A 127 0.84 10.94 3.70
CA PHE A 127 1.74 11.73 4.54
C PHE A 127 3.19 11.48 4.16
N VAL A 128 3.99 12.55 4.22
CA VAL A 128 5.45 12.51 4.02
C VAL A 128 6.10 13.28 5.15
N ALA A 129 6.71 12.58 6.09
CA ALA A 129 7.50 13.15 7.18
C ALA A 129 8.93 13.38 6.71
N LYS A 130 9.29 14.66 6.57
CA LYS A 130 10.66 15.11 6.32
C LYS A 130 11.18 15.84 7.56
N HIS A 131 12.50 15.81 7.76
CA HIS A 131 13.21 16.59 8.80
C HIS A 131 12.95 16.17 10.26
N TYR A 132 12.23 15.07 10.50
CA TYR A 132 12.05 14.51 11.86
C TYR A 132 13.20 13.61 12.29
N PHE A 133 13.96 13.06 11.34
CA PHE A 133 15.07 12.16 11.59
C PHE A 133 16.35 12.75 10.99
N THR A 134 17.44 12.63 11.74
CA THR A 134 18.80 12.95 11.28
C THR A 134 19.56 11.69 10.84
N GLN A 135 18.95 10.52 11.01
CA GLN A 135 19.49 9.21 10.70
C GLN A 135 18.44 8.34 9.99
N SER A 136 18.90 7.26 9.35
CA SER A 136 18.04 6.30 8.65
C SER A 136 16.91 5.78 9.53
N VAL A 137 15.70 5.71 8.97
CA VAL A 137 14.54 5.15 9.67
C VAL A 137 14.53 3.63 9.49
N VAL A 138 15.16 2.93 10.43
CA VAL A 138 15.37 1.47 10.37
C VAL A 138 14.28 0.64 11.06
N ASP A 139 13.35 1.31 11.74
CA ASP A 139 12.25 0.66 12.45
C ASP A 139 10.97 1.51 12.43
N LEU A 140 9.83 0.83 12.42
CA LEU A 140 8.47 1.38 12.36
C LEU A 140 7.51 0.57 13.26
N SER A 141 8.07 -0.15 14.26
CA SER A 141 7.37 -1.11 15.10
C SER A 141 6.09 -0.58 15.73
#